data_AF-A0A453GDM5-F1
#
_entry.id   AF-A0A453GDM5-F1
#
_cell.length_a   1.000
_cell.length_b   1.000
_cell.length_c   1.000
_cell.angle_alpha   90.00
_cell.angle_beta   90.00
_cell.angle_gamma   90.00
#
_symmetry.space_group_name_H-M   'P 1'
#
loop_
_entity.id
_entity.type
_entity.pdbx_description
1 polymer ?
#
loop_
_entity_poly.entity_id
_entity_poly.type
_entity_poly.pdbx_seq_one_letter_code
_entity_poly.pdbx_strand_id
1 'polypeptide(L)'
;MSTGFSAEIFVQKLAKLNIAQQSIETLSHWCIFHHRCCQEVVDIWNKDFHSAPQERKISLLYLANDIMQNSKKDGMRYIHEFLKVIAAALDDLFTNGDDFGRNVVKRLVDIWEDRKLFGTQGQLLKEEYTRKFKELKSKKPGGELVEKVISSYKHMLRAPVDEAKLMRECNSALSFVDNLNKEYGNSYLGEQQWI
;
A
#
# COMPACT_ATOMS: atom_id res chain seq x y z
N MET A 1 33.71 -27.17 -17.08
CA MET A 1 34.24 -27.15 -15.70
C MET A 1 33.07 -26.83 -14.77
N SER A 2 32.75 -27.71 -13.82
CA SER A 2 31.73 -27.39 -12.81
C SER A 2 32.37 -26.43 -11.81
N THR A 3 32.14 -25.13 -11.95
CA THR A 3 32.46 -24.17 -10.89
C THR A 3 31.61 -24.54 -9.68
N GLY A 4 32.23 -24.84 -8.55
CA GLY A 4 31.51 -25.16 -7.31
C GLY A 4 30.67 -23.97 -6.83
N PHE A 5 29.68 -24.24 -5.99
CA PHE A 5 29.00 -23.18 -5.26
C PHE A 5 30.03 -22.45 -4.35
N SER A 6 29.92 -21.13 -4.26
CA SER A 6 30.72 -20.31 -3.35
C SER A 6 29.80 -19.31 -2.66
N ALA A 7 29.78 -19.37 -1.32
CA ALA A 7 29.03 -18.45 -0.48
C ALA A 7 29.41 -16.98 -0.74
N GLU A 8 30.70 -16.70 -0.91
CA GLU A 8 31.22 -15.36 -1.20
C GLU A 8 30.69 -14.81 -2.53
N ILE A 9 30.69 -15.65 -3.58
CA ILE A 9 30.12 -15.28 -4.87
C ILE A 9 28.61 -15.01 -4.74
N PHE A 10 27.90 -15.81 -3.95
CA PHE A 10 26.48 -15.60 -3.73
C PHE A 10 26.20 -14.27 -3.00
N VAL A 11 26.94 -13.96 -1.94
CA VAL A 11 26.85 -12.66 -1.24
C VAL A 11 27.12 -11.49 -2.19
N GLN A 12 28.15 -11.59 -3.04
CA GLN A 12 28.44 -10.55 -4.04
C GLN A 12 27.30 -10.40 -5.07
N LYS A 13 26.66 -11.50 -5.46
CA LYS A 13 25.49 -11.45 -6.36
C LYS A 13 24.27 -10.83 -5.67
N LEU A 14 24.01 -11.17 -4.40
CA LEU A 14 22.94 -10.56 -3.59
C LEU A 14 23.12 -9.06 -3.37
N ALA A 15 24.37 -8.60 -3.24
CA ALA A 15 24.68 -7.18 -3.12
C ALA A 15 24.33 -6.38 -4.39
N LYS A 16 24.30 -7.03 -5.56
CA LYS A 16 23.96 -6.42 -6.86
C LYS A 16 22.51 -6.67 -7.29
N LEU A 17 21.75 -7.41 -6.49
CA LEU A 17 20.36 -7.74 -6.79
C LEU A 17 19.51 -6.47 -6.78
N ASN A 18 18.61 -6.37 -7.76
CA ASN A 18 17.60 -5.31 -7.83
C ASN A 18 16.27 -5.90 -8.32
N ILE A 19 15.24 -5.06 -8.41
CA ILE A 19 13.87 -5.47 -8.77
C ILE A 19 13.68 -5.80 -10.26
N ALA A 20 14.67 -5.54 -11.13
CA ALA A 20 14.54 -5.84 -12.54
C ALA A 20 14.48 -7.36 -12.76
N GLN A 21 13.55 -7.79 -13.61
CA GLN A 21 13.29 -9.21 -13.89
C GLN A 21 14.56 -9.97 -14.28
N GLN A 22 15.38 -9.40 -15.18
CA GLN A 22 16.64 -10.02 -15.60
C GLN A 22 17.62 -10.23 -14.43
N SER A 23 17.69 -9.30 -13.47
CA SER A 23 18.55 -9.42 -12.28
C SER A 23 18.11 -10.60 -11.42
N ILE A 24 16.81 -10.69 -11.16
CA ILE A 24 16.18 -11.75 -10.37
C ILE A 24 16.35 -13.12 -11.04
N GLU A 25 15.97 -13.24 -12.32
CA GLU A 25 16.03 -14.50 -13.06
C GLU A 25 17.46 -15.02 -13.21
N THR A 26 18.42 -14.14 -13.50
CA THR A 26 19.83 -14.52 -13.64
C THR A 26 20.37 -15.10 -12.34
N LEU A 27 20.07 -14.47 -11.20
CA LEU A 27 20.51 -14.97 -9.90
C LEU A 27 19.74 -16.24 -9.49
N SER A 28 18.43 -16.28 -9.73
CA SER A 28 17.59 -17.45 -9.48
C SER A 28 18.09 -18.68 -10.23
N HIS A 29 18.38 -18.57 -11.52
CA HIS A 29 18.95 -19.66 -12.31
C HIS A 29 20.29 -20.15 -11.76
N TRP A 30 21.15 -19.24 -11.30
CA TRP A 30 22.41 -19.62 -10.66
C TRP A 30 22.17 -20.41 -9.36
N CYS A 31 21.23 -19.97 -8.52
CA CYS A 31 20.84 -20.71 -7.32
C CYS A 31 20.26 -22.10 -7.64
N ILE A 32 19.38 -22.20 -8.64
CA ILE A 32 18.75 -23.47 -9.06
C ILE A 32 19.80 -24.42 -9.65
N PHE A 33 20.76 -23.90 -10.42
CA PHE A 33 21.90 -24.70 -10.89
C PHE A 33 22.69 -25.31 -9.71
N HIS A 34 22.85 -24.56 -8.62
CA HIS A 34 23.48 -25.01 -7.37
C HIS A 34 22.49 -25.59 -6.34
N HIS A 35 21.36 -26.17 -6.75
CA HIS A 35 20.30 -26.63 -5.83
C HIS A 35 20.74 -27.62 -4.74
N ARG A 36 21.87 -28.32 -4.90
CA ARG A 36 22.43 -29.18 -3.85
C ARG A 36 22.87 -28.40 -2.60
N CYS A 37 23.14 -27.11 -2.75
CA CYS A 37 23.49 -26.17 -1.68
C CYS A 37 22.30 -25.32 -1.23
N CYS A 38 21.06 -25.77 -1.46
CA CYS A 38 19.85 -24.99 -1.18
C CYS A 38 19.74 -24.48 0.26
N GLN A 39 20.13 -25.29 1.25
CA GLN A 39 20.15 -24.87 2.66
C GLN A 39 21.07 -23.66 2.86
N GLU A 40 22.31 -23.75 2.37
CA GLU A 40 23.30 -22.67 2.49
C GLU A 40 22.85 -21.40 1.75
N VAL A 41 22.24 -21.55 0.57
CA VAL A 41 21.63 -20.43 -0.17
C VAL A 41 20.54 -19.75 0.65
N VAL A 42 19.64 -20.51 1.26
CA VAL A 42 18.55 -19.96 2.07
C VAL A 42 19.09 -19.32 3.35
N ASP A 43 20.10 -19.89 3.99
CA ASP A 43 20.72 -19.33 5.20
C ASP A 43 21.39 -17.98 4.91
N ILE A 44 22.14 -17.88 3.81
CA ILE A 44 22.78 -16.63 3.38
C ILE A 44 21.72 -15.59 2.99
N TRP A 45 20.70 -15.99 2.22
CA TRP A 45 19.59 -15.11 1.87
C TRP A 45 18.88 -14.58 3.12
N ASN A 46 18.63 -15.45 4.10
CA ASN A 46 17.92 -15.09 5.33
C ASN A 46 18.72 -14.07 6.16
N LYS A 47 20.04 -14.29 6.30
CA LYS A 47 20.94 -13.35 6.97
C LYS A 47 20.95 -11.99 6.27
N ASP A 48 21.05 -11.98 4.95
CA ASP A 48 21.07 -10.76 4.15
C ASP A 48 19.74 -10.01 4.21
N PHE A 49 18.60 -10.72 4.16
CA PHE A 49 17.26 -10.15 4.29
C PHE A 49 17.09 -9.37 5.59
N HIS A 50 17.48 -9.95 6.72
CA HIS A 50 17.33 -9.31 8.03
C HIS A 50 18.29 -8.13 8.22
N SER A 51 19.41 -8.10 7.47
CA SER A 51 20.39 -7.00 7.51
C SER A 51 20.09 -5.91 6.47
N ALA A 52 19.21 -6.17 5.50
CA ALA A 52 18.94 -5.27 4.39
C ALA A 52 17.97 -4.14 4.77
N PRO A 53 18.10 -2.96 4.12
CA PRO A 53 17.10 -1.90 4.22
C PRO A 53 15.77 -2.32 3.55
N GLN A 54 14.66 -1.67 3.93
CA GLN A 54 13.30 -2.06 3.53
C GLN A 54 13.11 -2.12 2.00
N GLU A 55 13.70 -1.18 1.27
CA GLU A 55 13.59 -1.08 -0.19
C GLU A 55 14.17 -2.32 -0.88
N ARG A 56 15.23 -2.90 -0.30
CA ARG A 56 15.93 -4.06 -0.85
C ARG A 56 15.25 -5.38 -0.49
N LYS A 57 14.53 -5.45 0.63
CA LYS A 57 13.78 -6.65 1.07
C LYS A 57 12.80 -7.15 0.02
N ILE A 58 12.20 -6.24 -0.76
CA ILE A 58 11.29 -6.58 -1.87
C ILE A 58 12.02 -7.37 -2.96
N SER A 59 13.20 -6.92 -3.39
CA SER A 59 13.99 -7.65 -4.40
C SER A 59 14.41 -9.05 -3.92
N LEU A 60 14.74 -9.17 -2.63
CA LEU A 60 15.08 -10.45 -2.01
C LEU A 60 13.89 -11.41 -1.95
N LEU A 61 12.68 -10.92 -1.65
CA LEU A 61 11.47 -11.75 -1.70
C LEU A 61 11.11 -12.16 -3.13
N TYR A 62 11.33 -11.30 -4.13
CA TYR A 62 11.14 -11.69 -5.52
C TYR A 62 12.13 -12.76 -5.97
N LEU A 63 13.39 -12.70 -5.50
CA LEU A 63 14.34 -13.77 -5.72
C LEU A 63 13.89 -15.08 -5.08
N ALA A 64 13.50 -15.06 -3.80
CA ALA A 64 13.02 -16.26 -3.10
C ALA A 64 11.80 -16.85 -3.82
N ASN A 65 10.86 -16.00 -4.22
CA ASN A 65 9.70 -16.39 -5.00
C ASN A 65 10.09 -17.08 -6.31
N ASP A 66 10.99 -16.49 -7.09
CA ASP A 66 11.39 -17.04 -8.38
C ASP A 66 12.10 -18.40 -8.22
N ILE A 67 13.02 -18.51 -7.25
CA ILE A 67 13.70 -19.76 -6.92
C ILE A 67 12.68 -20.85 -6.59
N MET A 68 11.76 -20.58 -5.64
CA MET A 68 10.78 -21.58 -5.20
C MET A 68 9.85 -22.04 -6.33
N GLN A 69 9.47 -21.13 -7.23
CA GLN A 69 8.59 -21.47 -8.34
C GLN A 69 9.31 -22.30 -9.41
N ASN A 70 10.56 -21.97 -9.71
CA ASN A 70 11.32 -22.58 -10.81
C ASN A 70 12.11 -23.84 -10.39
N SER A 71 12.31 -24.06 -9.09
CA SER A 71 13.02 -25.23 -8.57
C SER A 71 12.12 -26.44 -8.27
N LYS A 72 10.81 -26.38 -8.52
CA LYS A 72 9.86 -27.46 -8.17
C LYS A 72 10.27 -28.82 -8.76
N LYS A 73 10.71 -28.81 -10.01
CA LYS A 73 11.19 -30.00 -10.74
C LYS A 73 12.42 -30.66 -10.10
N ASP A 74 13.15 -29.93 -9.26
CA ASP A 74 14.39 -30.36 -8.62
C ASP A 74 14.16 -30.87 -7.17
N GLY A 75 12.95 -31.36 -6.86
CA GLY A 75 12.67 -32.12 -5.63
C GLY A 75 12.23 -31.31 -4.42
N MET A 76 11.58 -30.15 -4.63
CA MET A 76 10.96 -29.31 -3.57
C MET A 76 11.91 -28.84 -2.43
N ARG A 77 13.22 -29.09 -2.53
CA ARG A 77 14.19 -28.78 -1.46
C ARG A 77 14.20 -27.30 -1.08
N TYR A 78 14.26 -26.42 -2.07
CA TYR A 78 14.18 -24.97 -1.83
C TYR A 78 12.87 -24.57 -1.15
N ILE A 79 11.75 -25.17 -1.53
CA ILE A 79 10.46 -24.90 -0.90
C ILE A 79 10.49 -25.26 0.58
N HIS A 80 11.04 -26.43 0.93
CA HIS A 80 11.17 -26.84 2.33
C HIS A 80 12.11 -25.94 3.14
N GLU A 81 13.24 -25.50 2.55
CA GLU A 81 14.16 -24.59 3.23
C GLU A 81 13.57 -23.20 3.42
N PHE A 82 12.97 -22.61 2.37
CA PHE A 82 12.34 -21.30 2.47
C PHE A 82 11.15 -21.30 3.43
N LEU A 83 10.37 -22.38 3.51
CA LEU A 83 9.25 -22.49 4.46
C LEU A 83 9.67 -22.24 5.92
N LYS A 84 10.92 -22.55 6.30
CA LYS A 84 11.43 -22.34 7.65
C LYS A 84 11.63 -20.85 8.00
N VAL A 85 11.83 -20.00 7.00
CA VAL A 85 12.25 -18.60 7.19
C VAL A 85 11.28 -17.57 6.58
N ILE A 86 10.46 -17.96 5.61
CA ILE A 86 9.68 -17.03 4.79
C ILE A 86 8.59 -16.30 5.58
N ALA A 87 7.99 -16.95 6.58
CA ALA A 87 6.95 -16.33 7.40
C ALA A 87 7.49 -15.12 8.18
N ALA A 88 8.68 -15.25 8.78
CA ALA A 88 9.35 -14.15 9.49
C ALA A 88 9.73 -13.01 8.53
N ALA A 89 10.22 -13.35 7.33
CA ALA A 89 10.58 -12.36 6.33
C ALA A 89 9.36 -11.56 5.82
N LEU A 90 8.24 -12.24 5.58
CA LEU A 90 6.99 -11.57 5.21
C LEU A 90 6.45 -10.71 6.35
N ASP A 91 6.57 -11.14 7.61
CA ASP A 91 6.11 -10.38 8.77
C ASP A 91 6.89 -9.11 9.02
N ASP A 92 8.22 -9.16 8.82
CA ASP A 92 9.06 -7.98 8.86
C ASP A 92 8.60 -6.96 7.79
N LEU A 93 8.47 -7.38 6.53
CA LEU A 93 8.06 -6.48 5.46
C LEU A 93 6.61 -5.97 5.65
N PHE A 94 5.72 -6.80 6.19
CA PHE A 94 4.34 -6.40 6.43
C PHE A 94 4.23 -5.34 7.53
N THR A 95 4.95 -5.56 8.64
CA THR A 95 4.95 -4.68 9.81
C THR A 95 5.71 -3.39 9.57
N ASN A 96 6.91 -3.48 9.01
CA ASN A 96 7.85 -2.37 8.89
C ASN A 96 7.83 -1.70 7.51
N GLY A 97 7.23 -2.34 6.50
CA GLY A 97 7.14 -1.80 5.14
C GLY A 97 6.04 -0.75 4.97
N ASP A 98 6.03 -0.13 3.80
CA ASP A 98 4.98 0.80 3.37
C ASP A 98 3.77 0.06 2.77
N ASP A 99 2.80 0.81 2.21
CA ASP A 99 1.64 0.19 1.56
C ASP A 99 2.04 -0.64 0.34
N PHE A 100 3.13 -0.29 -0.35
CA PHE A 100 3.66 -1.07 -1.46
C PHE A 100 4.22 -2.42 -0.98
N GLY A 101 5.10 -2.42 0.02
CA GLY A 101 5.67 -3.63 0.62
C GLY A 101 4.60 -4.58 1.15
N ARG A 102 3.57 -4.04 1.81
CA ARG A 102 2.40 -4.85 2.20
C ARG A 102 1.71 -5.47 0.98
N ASN A 103 1.40 -4.69 -0.05
CA ASN A 103 0.75 -5.23 -1.25
C ASN A 103 1.60 -6.32 -1.94
N VAL A 104 2.94 -6.22 -1.86
CA VAL A 104 3.85 -7.29 -2.30
C VAL A 104 3.63 -8.57 -1.49
N VAL A 105 3.62 -8.49 -0.15
CA VAL A 105 3.33 -9.64 0.74
C VAL A 105 2.01 -10.30 0.34
N LYS A 106 0.94 -9.51 0.19
CA LYS A 106 -0.38 -10.03 -0.22
C LYS A 106 -0.30 -10.80 -1.53
N ARG A 107 0.29 -10.19 -2.55
CA ARG A 107 0.42 -10.78 -3.89
C ARG A 107 1.22 -12.08 -3.87
N LEU A 108 2.32 -12.14 -3.13
CA LEU A 108 3.16 -13.34 -3.04
C LEU A 108 2.40 -14.49 -2.40
N VAL A 109 1.70 -14.23 -1.30
CA VAL A 109 0.91 -15.25 -0.60
C VAL A 109 -0.24 -15.77 -1.46
N ASP A 110 -0.95 -14.88 -2.17
CA ASP A 110 -1.99 -15.27 -3.13
C ASP A 110 -1.41 -16.19 -4.24
N ILE A 111 -0.26 -15.81 -4.83
CA ILE A 111 0.41 -16.61 -5.86
C ILE A 111 0.83 -18.00 -5.34
N TRP A 112 1.34 -18.08 -4.11
CA TRP A 112 1.81 -19.34 -3.53
C TRP A 112 0.68 -20.30 -3.21
N GLU A 113 -0.48 -19.78 -2.79
CA GLU A 113 -1.69 -20.57 -2.58
C GLU A 113 -2.28 -21.04 -3.92
N ASP A 114 -2.45 -20.15 -4.91
CA ASP A 114 -2.95 -20.48 -6.25
C ASP A 114 -2.12 -21.59 -6.92
N ARG A 115 -0.79 -21.48 -6.82
CA ARG A 115 0.16 -22.44 -7.40
C ARG A 115 0.44 -23.64 -6.49
N LYS A 116 -0.24 -23.75 -5.35
CA LYS A 116 -0.08 -24.80 -4.34
C LYS A 116 1.39 -25.05 -3.97
N LEU A 117 2.19 -23.99 -3.83
CA LEU A 117 3.63 -24.10 -3.53
C LEU A 117 3.86 -24.79 -2.18
N PHE A 118 3.05 -24.42 -1.18
CA PHE A 118 3.21 -24.86 0.20
C PHE A 118 2.09 -25.79 0.69
N GLY A 119 1.17 -26.19 -0.19
CA GLY A 119 0.00 -26.99 0.20
C GLY A 119 -0.81 -26.32 1.32
N THR A 120 -1.12 -27.08 2.37
CA THR A 120 -1.87 -26.61 3.55
C THR A 120 -1.19 -25.43 4.25
N GLN A 121 0.15 -25.41 4.31
CA GLN A 121 0.88 -24.30 4.93
C GLN A 121 0.66 -22.98 4.18
N GLY A 122 0.49 -23.04 2.84
CA GLY A 122 0.19 -21.86 2.03
C GLY A 122 -1.21 -21.30 2.31
N GLN A 123 -2.19 -22.17 2.55
CA GLN A 123 -3.55 -21.76 2.92
C GLN A 123 -3.57 -21.06 4.28
N LEU A 124 -2.91 -21.64 5.29
CA LEU A 124 -2.78 -21.03 6.61
C LEU A 124 -2.10 -19.65 6.54
N LEU A 125 -1.05 -19.53 5.73
CA LEU A 125 -0.37 -18.26 5.50
C LEU A 125 -1.32 -17.22 4.88
N LYS A 126 -2.11 -17.60 3.87
CA LYS A 126 -3.10 -16.72 3.23
C LYS A 126 -4.16 -16.24 4.21
N GLU A 127 -4.70 -17.13 5.03
CA GLU A 127 -5.69 -16.80 6.05
C GLU A 127 -5.11 -15.81 7.07
N GLU A 128 -3.88 -16.05 7.52
CA GLU A 128 -3.18 -15.19 8.46
C GLU A 128 -2.99 -13.77 7.92
N TYR A 129 -2.42 -13.62 6.72
CA TYR A 129 -2.20 -12.30 6.14
C TYR A 129 -3.51 -11.61 5.77
N THR A 130 -4.52 -12.35 5.31
CA THR A 130 -5.87 -11.80 5.07
C THR A 130 -6.45 -11.17 6.35
N ARG A 131 -6.29 -11.83 7.50
CA ARG A 131 -6.68 -11.28 8.80
C ARG A 131 -5.86 -10.03 9.15
N LYS A 132 -4.53 -10.10 9.07
CA LYS A 132 -3.63 -8.96 9.34
C LYS A 132 -3.98 -7.72 8.48
N PHE A 133 -4.32 -7.91 7.22
CA PHE A 133 -4.77 -6.83 6.33
C PHE A 133 -6.11 -6.19 6.76
N LYS A 134 -7.06 -6.99 7.24
CA LYS A 134 -8.34 -6.47 7.76
C LYS A 134 -8.11 -5.63 9.01
N GLU A 135 -7.27 -6.09 9.93
CA GLU A 135 -6.91 -5.37 11.16
C GLU A 135 -6.17 -4.06 10.88
N LEU A 136 -5.30 -4.04 9.86
CA LEU A 136 -4.61 -2.81 9.48
C LEU A 136 -5.58 -1.76 8.93
N LYS A 137 -6.60 -2.18 8.16
CA LYS A 137 -7.64 -1.28 7.65
C LYS A 137 -8.55 -0.77 8.75
N SER A 138 -8.93 -1.63 9.70
CA SER A 138 -9.79 -1.22 10.83
C SER A 138 -9.09 -0.28 11.81
N LYS A 139 -7.74 -0.26 11.85
CA LYS A 139 -6.92 0.68 12.63
C LYS A 139 -6.68 2.05 11.96
N LYS A 140 -7.07 2.24 10.70
CA LYS A 140 -7.02 3.56 9.99
C LYS A 140 -8.38 4.31 9.92
N PRO A 141 -9.32 4.24 10.89
CA PRO A 141 -10.66 4.82 10.72
C PRO A 141 -10.64 6.36 10.65
N GLY A 142 -9.61 7.01 11.19
CA GLY A 142 -9.45 8.47 11.12
C GLY A 142 -9.20 9.01 9.71
N GLY A 143 -8.46 8.28 8.87
CA GLY A 143 -8.16 8.73 7.50
C GLY A 143 -9.39 8.71 6.59
N GLU A 144 -10.25 7.72 6.75
CA GLU A 144 -11.49 7.60 5.97
C GLU A 144 -12.52 8.68 6.35
N LEU A 145 -12.63 8.99 7.64
CA LEU A 145 -13.47 10.10 8.13
C LEU A 145 -12.95 11.45 7.65
N VAL A 146 -11.64 11.67 7.68
CA VAL A 146 -11.02 12.90 7.18
C VAL A 146 -11.23 13.06 5.67
N GLU A 147 -11.08 12.01 4.87
CA GLU A 147 -11.38 12.06 3.43
C GLU A 147 -12.87 12.31 3.13
N LYS A 148 -13.78 11.70 3.91
CA LYS A 148 -15.22 12.02 3.83
C LYS A 148 -15.48 13.49 4.12
N VAL A 149 -14.88 14.06 5.17
CA VAL A 149 -15.01 15.48 5.52
C VAL A 149 -14.43 16.37 4.42
N ILE A 150 -13.23 16.07 3.90
CA ILE A 150 -12.59 16.82 2.82
C ILE A 150 -13.44 16.76 1.54
N SER A 151 -13.98 15.59 1.20
CA SER A 151 -14.85 15.41 0.05
C SER A 151 -16.17 16.18 0.19
N SER A 152 -16.80 16.14 1.36
CA SER A 152 -17.99 16.94 1.67
C SER A 152 -17.71 18.43 1.56
N TYR A 153 -16.59 18.91 2.09
CA TYR A 153 -16.19 20.32 2.00
C TYR A 153 -15.91 20.75 0.55
N LYS A 154 -15.19 19.94 -0.22
CA LYS A 154 -14.96 20.17 -1.66
C LYS A 154 -16.27 20.19 -2.45
N HIS A 155 -17.24 19.36 -2.09
CA HIS A 155 -18.56 19.36 -2.72
C HIS A 155 -19.34 20.63 -2.39
N MET A 156 -19.31 21.11 -1.14
CA MET A 156 -19.95 22.39 -0.78
C MET A 156 -19.30 23.59 -1.48
N LEU A 157 -17.98 23.60 -1.62
CA LEU A 157 -17.25 24.66 -2.32
C LEU A 157 -17.44 24.64 -3.85
N ARG A 158 -17.75 23.47 -4.44
CA ARG A 158 -18.00 23.30 -5.88
C ARG A 158 -19.48 23.25 -6.23
N ALA A 159 -20.36 23.16 -5.24
CA ALA A 159 -21.79 23.20 -5.47
C ALA A 159 -22.10 24.57 -6.09
N PRO A 160 -22.77 24.63 -7.24
CA PRO A 160 -23.22 25.89 -7.79
C PRO A 160 -24.23 26.46 -6.79
N VAL A 161 -23.75 27.38 -5.96
CA VAL A 161 -24.62 28.28 -5.23
C VAL A 161 -25.40 29.02 -6.33
N ASP A 162 -26.72 28.85 -6.35
CA ASP A 162 -27.58 29.55 -7.31
C ASP A 162 -27.52 31.04 -6.95
N GLU A 163 -26.52 31.73 -7.52
CA GLU A 163 -26.30 33.15 -7.35
C GLU A 163 -27.55 33.94 -7.73
N ALA A 164 -28.36 33.45 -8.68
CA ALA A 164 -29.61 34.10 -9.06
C ALA A 164 -30.71 33.92 -8.00
N LYS A 165 -30.70 32.84 -7.22
CA LYS A 165 -31.56 32.69 -6.04
C LYS A 165 -31.13 33.62 -4.91
N LEU A 166 -29.83 33.65 -4.60
CA LEU A 166 -29.27 34.55 -3.58
C LEU A 166 -29.49 36.02 -3.93
N MET A 167 -29.26 36.42 -5.18
CA MET A 167 -29.51 37.78 -5.65
C MET A 167 -30.99 38.15 -5.61
N ARG A 168 -31.91 37.20 -5.88
CA ARG A 168 -33.35 37.42 -5.72
C ARG A 168 -33.73 37.64 -4.26
N GLU A 169 -33.16 36.86 -3.34
CA GLU A 169 -33.39 37.01 -1.90
C GLU A 169 -32.82 38.34 -1.38
N CYS A 170 -31.62 38.74 -1.80
CA CYS A 170 -31.04 40.05 -1.48
C CYS A 170 -31.88 41.21 -2.02
N ASN A 171 -32.33 41.15 -3.27
CA ASN A 171 -33.19 42.19 -3.85
C ASN A 171 -34.56 42.27 -3.16
N SER A 172 -35.10 41.13 -2.72
CA SER A 172 -36.34 41.10 -1.94
C SER A 172 -36.15 41.69 -0.54
N ALA A 173 -35.00 41.48 0.09
CA ALA A 173 -34.70 42.10 1.38
C ALA A 173 -34.51 43.62 1.25
N LEU A 174 -33.83 44.08 0.19
CA LEU A 174 -33.65 45.51 -0.09
C LEU A 174 -34.98 46.22 -0.37
N SER A 175 -35.88 45.60 -1.13
CA SER A 175 -37.19 46.21 -1.40
C SER A 175 -38.06 46.31 -0.15
N PHE A 176 -37.92 45.38 0.79
CA PHE A 176 -38.59 45.46 2.09
C PHE A 176 -38.06 46.62 2.93
N VAL A 177 -36.74 46.83 2.95
CA VAL A 177 -36.10 47.97 3.63
C VAL A 177 -36.50 49.31 3.00
N ASP A 178 -36.55 49.39 1.66
CA ASP A 178 -37.00 50.59 0.96
C ASP A 178 -38.48 50.92 1.23
N ASN A 179 -39.33 49.90 1.33
CA ASN A 179 -40.74 50.09 1.68
C ASN A 179 -40.89 50.59 3.11
N LEU A 180 -40.16 50.02 4.08
CA LEU A 180 -40.12 50.54 5.45
C LEU A 180 -39.60 51.99 5.48
N ASN A 181 -38.57 52.31 4.69
CA ASN A 181 -38.04 53.66 4.62
C ASN A 181 -39.04 54.66 3.99
N LYS A 182 -39.87 54.24 3.04
CA LYS A 182 -40.94 55.10 2.49
C LYS A 182 -42.11 55.27 3.46
N GLU A 183 -42.45 54.21 4.18
CA GLU A 183 -43.57 54.19 5.13
C GLU A 183 -43.25 55.00 6.40
N TYR A 184 -41.99 54.95 6.88
CA TYR A 184 -41.59 55.61 8.12
C TYR A 184 -40.63 56.80 7.93
N GLY A 185 -39.90 56.90 6.82
CA GLY A 185 -38.92 57.97 6.56
C GLY A 185 -39.55 59.32 6.18
N ASN A 186 -40.80 59.35 5.71
CA ASN A 186 -41.53 60.60 5.45
C ASN A 186 -42.14 61.25 6.70
N SER A 187 -41.98 60.65 7.89
CA SER A 187 -42.53 61.19 9.15
C SER A 187 -41.68 62.29 9.81
N TYR A 188 -40.51 62.65 9.24
CA TYR A 188 -39.57 63.62 9.85
C TYR A 188 -39.41 64.97 9.13
N LEU A 189 -40.22 65.29 8.11
CA LEU A 189 -40.11 66.57 7.38
C LEU A 189 -41.40 67.40 7.32
N GLY A 190 -42.40 67.07 8.13
CA GLY A 190 -43.73 67.65 8.02
C GLY A 190 -44.27 68.31 9.28
N GLU A 191 -43.48 69.04 10.08
CA GLU A 191 -44.06 69.91 11.12
C GLU A 191 -43.05 70.93 11.66
N GLN A 192 -42.86 72.04 10.94
CA GLN A 192 -42.56 73.36 11.53
C GLN A 192 -43.19 74.46 10.67
N GLN A 193 -44.45 74.79 10.97
CA GLN A 193 -45.05 76.07 10.63
C GLN A 193 -45.69 76.65 11.91
N TRP A 194 -45.63 77.99 12.06
CA TRP A 194 -46.05 78.85 13.19
C TRP A 194 -44.99 78.92 14.32
N ILE A 195 -44.34 80.05 14.67
CA ILE A 195 -44.63 81.50 14.62
C ILE A 195 -43.34 82.25 14.29
#